data_AF-A0A7K0DZU6-F1
#
_entry.id   AF-A0A7K0DZU6-F1
#
_cell.length_a   1.000
_cell.length_b   1.000
_cell.length_c   1.000
_cell.angle_alpha   90.00
_cell.angle_beta   90.00
_cell.angle_gamma   90.00
#
_symmetry.space_group_name_H-M   'P 1'
#
loop_
_entity.id
_entity.type
_entity.pdbx_description
1 polymer ?
#
loop_
_entity_poly.entity_id
_entity_poly.type
_entity_poly.pdbx_seq_one_letter_code
_entity_poly.pdbx_strand_id
1 'polypeptide(L)'
;MDSELRVDLERLDDIVARLSGLAGFVTEKLDSIDDAVASFAPGVWNSEAAAAYQDAHRRWAREARDFAEGVRTAHEAARLAHAKVSRAVELNGRMLGKG
;
A
#
# COMPACT_ATOMS: atom_id res chain seq x y z
N MET A 1 19.01 18.00 21.31
CA MET A 1 17.66 18.30 20.77
C MET A 1 17.36 17.28 19.70
N ASP A 2 16.33 16.48 19.94
CA ASP A 2 16.00 15.18 19.33
C ASP A 2 16.29 15.04 17.84
N SER A 3 17.32 14.24 17.52
CA SER A 3 17.49 13.62 16.21
C SER A 3 16.69 12.33 16.05
N GLU A 4 16.04 11.83 17.10
CA GLU A 4 15.39 10.52 17.16
C GLU A 4 14.07 10.41 16.38
N LEU A 5 13.52 11.52 15.87
CA LEU A 5 12.24 11.53 15.14
C LEU A 5 12.32 12.19 13.76
N ARG A 6 13.47 12.10 13.08
CA ARG A 6 13.53 12.36 11.64
C ARG A 6 13.03 11.15 10.87
N VAL A 7 11.72 11.12 10.64
CA VAL A 7 11.16 10.29 9.57
C VAL A 7 11.65 10.86 8.26
N ASP A 8 12.44 10.07 7.53
CA ASP A 8 12.83 10.37 6.15
C ASP A 8 11.60 10.16 5.25
N LEU A 9 10.91 11.27 4.95
CA LEU A 9 9.69 11.24 4.14
C LEU A 9 9.98 10.83 2.69
N GLU A 10 11.17 11.12 2.16
CA GLU A 10 11.56 10.69 0.81
C GLU A 10 11.72 9.17 0.77
N ARG A 11 12.38 8.60 1.77
CA ARG A 11 12.49 7.15 1.89
C ARG A 11 11.12 6.49 2.07
N LEU A 12 10.20 7.13 2.78
CA LEU A 12 8.84 6.62 2.94
C LEU A 12 8.04 6.68 1.63
N ASP A 13 8.15 7.78 0.87
CA ASP A 13 7.59 7.91 -0.49
C ASP A 13 8.08 6.76 -1.39
N ASP A 14 9.38 6.48 -1.38
CA ASP A 14 9.97 5.37 -2.15
C ASP A 14 9.39 4.00 -1.77
N ILE A 15 9.22 3.74 -0.48
CA ILE A 15 8.65 2.47 0.01
C ILE A 15 7.19 2.34 -0.45
N VAL A 16 6.40 3.41 -0.35
CA VAL A 16 5.00 3.43 -0.79
C VAL A 16 4.89 3.17 -2.29
N ALA A 17 5.75 3.81 -3.10
CA ALA A 17 5.80 3.58 -4.54
C ALA A 17 6.12 2.12 -4.88
N ARG A 18 7.11 1.53 -4.20
CA ARG A 18 7.49 0.11 -4.40
C ARG A 18 6.38 -0.85 -3.98
N LEU A 19 5.72 -0.60 -2.85
CA LEU A 19 4.62 -1.45 -2.36
C LEU A 19 3.37 -1.32 -3.25
N SER A 20 3.08 -0.12 -3.76
CA SER A 20 2.01 0.10 -4.74
C SER A 20 2.31 -0.64 -6.05
N GLY A 21 3.55 -0.57 -6.55
CA GLY A 21 3.99 -1.32 -7.72
C GLY A 21 3.91 -2.83 -7.52
N LEU A 22 4.29 -3.34 -6.35
CA LEU A 22 4.15 -4.76 -6.01
C LEU A 22 2.69 -5.21 -6.01
N ALA A 23 1.77 -4.42 -5.44
CA ALA A 23 0.34 -4.76 -5.44
C ALA A 23 -0.25 -4.75 -6.86
N GLY A 24 0.16 -3.80 -7.70
CA GLY A 24 -0.18 -3.79 -9.13
C GLY A 24 0.31 -5.07 -9.82
N PHE A 25 1.60 -5.40 -9.64
CA PHE A 25 2.18 -6.62 -10.19
C PHE A 25 1.46 -7.89 -9.74
N VAL A 26 1.12 -8.02 -8.44
CA VAL A 26 0.38 -9.18 -7.93
C VAL A 26 -1.00 -9.26 -8.58
N THR A 27 -1.70 -8.13 -8.72
CA THR A 27 -3.01 -8.08 -9.37
C THR A 27 -2.91 -8.51 -10.83
N GLU A 28 -1.96 -7.98 -11.59
CA GLU A 28 -1.73 -8.37 -12.99
C GLU A 28 -1.40 -9.86 -13.14
N LYS A 29 -0.62 -10.42 -12.20
CA LYS A 29 -0.32 -11.85 -12.20
C LYS A 29 -1.53 -12.70 -11.88
N LEU A 30 -2.38 -12.26 -10.97
CA LEU A 30 -3.64 -12.93 -10.70
C LEU A 30 -4.52 -12.90 -11.95
N ASP A 31 -4.75 -11.74 -12.55
CA ASP A 31 -5.56 -11.59 -13.76
C ASP A 31 -5.05 -12.51 -14.90
N SER A 32 -3.72 -12.59 -15.08
CA SER A 32 -3.12 -13.50 -16.06
C SER A 32 -3.38 -14.98 -15.77
N ILE A 33 -3.49 -15.39 -14.50
CA ILE A 33 -3.86 -16.77 -14.16
C ILE A 33 -5.35 -16.99 -14.44
N ASP A 34 -6.21 -15.99 -14.19
CA ASP A 34 -7.65 -16.09 -14.50
C ASP A 34 -7.88 -16.25 -16.01
N ASP A 35 -7.20 -15.47 -16.84
CA ASP A 35 -7.22 -15.61 -18.30
C ASP A 35 -6.77 -17.01 -18.75
N ALA A 36 -5.71 -17.54 -18.12
CA ALA A 36 -5.22 -18.88 -18.41
C ALA A 36 -6.25 -19.95 -18.01
N VAL A 37 -6.91 -19.80 -16.87
CA VAL A 37 -7.97 -20.71 -16.41
C VAL A 37 -9.20 -20.63 -17.32
N ALA A 38 -9.59 -19.44 -17.75
CA ALA A 38 -10.71 -19.24 -18.67
C ALA A 38 -10.47 -19.86 -20.05
N SER A 39 -9.21 -20.09 -20.44
CA SER A 39 -8.84 -20.76 -21.69
C SER A 39 -9.11 -22.27 -21.70
N PHE A 40 -9.41 -22.89 -20.55
CA PHE A 40 -9.71 -24.32 -20.48
C PHE A 40 -11.07 -24.64 -21.13
N ALA A 41 -11.16 -25.83 -21.74
CA ALA A 41 -12.37 -26.27 -22.42
C ALA A 41 -13.60 -26.29 -21.47
N PRO A 42 -14.79 -25.87 -21.94
CA PRO A 42 -16.00 -25.86 -21.13
C PRO A 42 -16.26 -27.23 -20.50
N GLY A 43 -16.37 -27.28 -19.17
CA GLY A 43 -16.65 -28.50 -18.41
C GLY A 43 -15.42 -29.20 -17.81
N VAL A 44 -14.19 -28.85 -18.19
CA VAL A 44 -12.97 -29.38 -17.55
C VAL A 44 -12.73 -28.74 -16.18
N TRP A 45 -13.06 -27.46 -16.05
CA TRP A 45 -12.82 -26.65 -14.85
C TRP A 45 -14.15 -26.23 -14.18
N ASN A 46 -15.01 -27.20 -13.86
CA ASN A 46 -16.31 -26.98 -13.18
C ASN A 46 -16.44 -27.80 -11.89
N SER A 47 -15.32 -28.08 -11.22
CA SER A 47 -15.27 -28.85 -9.97
C SER A 47 -15.32 -27.97 -8.73
N GLU A 48 -15.45 -28.59 -7.55
CA GLU A 48 -15.30 -27.90 -6.26
C GLU A 48 -13.95 -27.16 -6.14
N ALA A 49 -12.89 -27.71 -6.72
CA ALA A 49 -11.58 -27.06 -6.77
C ALA A 49 -11.58 -25.79 -7.62
N ALA A 50 -12.35 -25.75 -8.71
CA ALA A 50 -12.51 -24.56 -9.55
C ALA A 50 -13.21 -23.43 -8.77
N ALA A 51 -14.26 -23.76 -8.03
CA ALA A 51 -14.96 -22.80 -7.17
C ALA A 51 -14.07 -22.28 -6.03
N ALA A 52 -13.31 -23.17 -5.36
CA ALA A 52 -12.37 -22.79 -4.31
C ALA A 52 -11.25 -21.88 -4.85
N TYR A 53 -10.73 -22.17 -6.04
CA TYR A 53 -9.76 -21.30 -6.72
C TYR A 53 -10.34 -19.89 -6.98
N GLN A 54 -11.55 -19.79 -7.55
CA GLN A 54 -12.18 -18.49 -7.84
C GLN A 54 -12.46 -17.68 -6.57
N ASP A 55 -12.78 -18.33 -5.45
CA ASP A 55 -12.91 -17.65 -4.17
C ASP A 55 -11.56 -17.13 -3.66
N ALA A 56 -10.54 -17.98 -3.64
CA ALA A 56 -9.19 -17.61 -3.22
C ALA A 56 -8.62 -16.47 -4.07
N HIS A 57 -8.79 -16.54 -5.39
CA HIS A 57 -8.37 -15.50 -6.32
C HIS A 57 -9.04 -14.16 -6.02
N ARG A 58 -10.37 -14.13 -5.86
CA ARG A 58 -11.10 -12.90 -5.52
C ARG A 58 -10.67 -12.31 -4.19
N ARG A 59 -10.30 -13.15 -3.22
CA ARG A 59 -9.76 -12.70 -1.93
C ARG A 59 -8.38 -12.07 -2.10
N TRP A 60 -7.46 -12.74 -2.80
CA TRP A 60 -6.11 -12.22 -3.00
C TRP A 60 -6.11 -10.90 -3.79
N ALA A 61 -6.91 -10.79 -4.84
CA ALA A 61 -7.00 -9.56 -5.62
C ALA A 61 -7.53 -8.37 -4.78
N ARG A 62 -8.46 -8.63 -3.87
CA ARG A 62 -8.95 -7.61 -2.92
C ARG A 62 -7.88 -7.26 -1.89
N GLU A 63 -7.30 -8.27 -1.22
CA GLU A 63 -6.30 -8.06 -0.17
C GLU A 63 -5.06 -7.34 -0.69
N ALA A 64 -4.64 -7.57 -1.94
CA ALA A 64 -3.53 -6.85 -2.57
C ALA A 64 -3.85 -5.35 -2.77
N ARG A 65 -5.08 -5.02 -3.18
CA ARG A 65 -5.53 -3.63 -3.34
C ARG A 65 -5.64 -2.93 -1.99
N ASP A 66 -6.24 -3.61 -1.02
CA ASP A 66 -6.40 -3.12 0.36
C ASP A 66 -5.03 -2.86 1.00
N PHE A 67 -4.04 -3.75 0.78
CA PHE A 67 -2.67 -3.56 1.25
C PHE A 67 -2.04 -2.28 0.68
N ALA A 68 -2.14 -2.07 -0.64
CA ALA A 68 -1.59 -0.87 -1.29
C ALA A 68 -2.24 0.42 -0.80
N GLU A 69 -3.56 0.40 -0.60
CA GLU A 69 -4.31 1.54 -0.07
C GLU A 69 -3.96 1.83 1.39
N GLY A 70 -3.83 0.79 2.22
CA GLY A 70 -3.42 0.91 3.62
C GLY A 70 -2.03 1.56 3.74
N VAL A 71 -1.09 1.16 2.89
CA VAL A 71 0.26 1.75 2.84
C VAL A 71 0.22 3.24 2.46
N ARG A 72 -0.55 3.60 1.42
CA ARG A 72 -0.73 5.02 1.02
C ARG A 72 -1.36 5.84 2.14
N THR A 73 -2.39 5.32 2.80
CA THR A 73 -3.07 5.98 3.91
C THR A 73 -2.11 6.21 5.09
N ALA A 74 -1.33 5.19 5.47
CA ALA A 74 -0.34 5.30 6.53
C ALA A 74 0.74 6.35 6.19
N HIS A 75 1.14 6.42 4.92
CA HIS A 75 2.07 7.42 4.44
C HIS A 75 1.52 8.85 4.53
N GLU A 76 0.29 9.08 4.07
CA GLU A 76 -0.36 10.40 4.18
C GLU A 76 -0.47 10.85 5.65
N ALA A 77 -0.85 9.92 6.54
CA ALA A 77 -0.88 10.18 7.97
C ALA A 77 0.50 10.57 8.53
N ALA A 78 1.57 9.88 8.09
CA ALA A 78 2.94 10.19 8.48
C ALA A 78 3.38 11.58 7.98
N ARG A 79 3.07 11.95 6.72
CA ARG A 79 3.35 13.30 6.18
C ARG A 79 2.65 14.37 7.00
N LEU A 80 1.38 14.17 7.32
CA LEU A 80 0.59 15.12 8.10
C LEU A 80 1.16 15.29 9.50
N ALA A 81 1.53 14.19 10.16
CA ALA A 81 2.16 14.23 11.48
C ALA A 81 3.49 15.00 11.44
N HIS A 82 4.35 14.70 10.46
CA HIS A 82 5.63 15.38 10.29
C HIS A 82 5.47 16.90 10.06
N ALA A 83 4.52 17.30 9.21
CA ALA A 83 4.23 18.71 8.94
C ALA A 83 3.74 19.45 10.20
N LYS A 84 2.86 18.81 10.99
CA LYS A 84 2.36 19.38 12.26
C LYS A 84 3.49 19.57 13.27
N VAL A 85 4.33 18.55 13.46
CA VAL A 85 5.48 18.62 14.38
C VAL A 85 6.47 19.68 13.94
N SER A 86 6.85 19.71 12.66
CA SER A 86 7.80 20.69 12.12
C SER A 86 7.32 22.13 12.29
N ARG A 87 6.02 22.38 12.02
CA ARG A 87 5.42 23.71 12.24
C ARG A 87 5.40 24.10 13.72
N ALA A 88 5.12 23.17 14.62
CA ALA A 88 5.13 23.44 16.06
C ALA A 88 6.56 23.82 16.53
N VAL A 89 7.58 23.10 16.06
CA VAL A 89 8.98 23.41 16.36
C VAL A 89 9.36 24.80 15.82
N GLU A 90 9.01 25.13 14.58
CA GLU A 90 9.29 26.45 13.98
C GLU A 90 8.62 27.60 14.76
N LEU A 91 7.34 27.44 15.13
CA LEU A 91 6.60 28.42 15.91
C LEU A 91 7.22 28.62 17.30
N ASN A 92 7.51 27.53 18.00
CA ASN A 92 8.14 27.58 19.31
C ASN A 92 9.52 28.23 19.24
N GLY A 93 10.33 27.90 18.23
CA GLY A 93 11.63 28.55 18.00
C GLY A 93 11.51 30.05 17.78
N ARG A 94 10.52 30.50 16.99
CA ARG A 94 10.26 31.94 16.78
C ARG A 94 9.78 32.66 18.03
N MET A 95 8.99 32.01 18.88
CA MET A 95 8.50 32.60 20.14
C MET A 95 9.62 32.68 21.17
N LEU A 96 10.43 31.63 21.30
CA LEU A 96 11.51 31.54 22.29
C LEU A 96 12.75 32.36 21.88
N GLY A 97 13.00 32.57 20.58
CA GLY A 97 14.08 33.41 20.08
C GLY A 97 13.75 34.90 19.98
N LYS A 98 12.53 35.31 20.38
CA LYS A 98 12.08 36.72 20.43
C LYS A 98 11.92 37.25 21.87
N GLY A 99 12.51 36.57 22.86
CA GLY A 99 12.73 37.08 24.22
C GLY A 99 14.21 37.37 24.45
#